data_AF-A0A1G3FU16-F1
#
_entry.id   AF-A0A1G3FU16-F1
#
_cell.length_a   1.000
_cell.length_b   1.000
_cell.length_c   1.000
_cell.angle_alpha   90.00
_cell.angle_beta   90.00
_cell.angle_gamma   90.00
#
_symmetry.space_group_name_H-M   'P 1'
#
loop_
_entity.id
_entity.type
_entity.pdbx_description
1 polymer ?
#
loop_
_entity_poly.entity_id
_entity_poly.type
_entity_poly.pdbx_seq_one_letter_code
_entity_poly.pdbx_strand_id
1 'polypeptide(L)'
;MSSIYLLRPAVVCLAVLAAPVSAQVAEPGDGLFNIANDPEIAHEELYGETKGWKVYAGFTTENFAYCAAEMAKPEMTWRFGYDASPQWQLAVKHPFQGETPYGSFDVDGQSSGLSGWGDGSWVIMWPNRGEYDAIANGSLMEVHMGEVWYQMKLEGTGAAALKVQECVTNGGRAGGAAPAPAPTPLALTAPAPAAVAVMPNPAFRGESFVGNCETPYASYRCMATTLQPTGHYGKAEEITDPSGSEMGFIVQTDRADLSQVWVSYDKVNYTYLGLWGSDGRCMAPLPDQDQQVVANLGHDAWKLCIGG
;
A
#
# COMPACT_ATOMS: atom_id res chain seq x y z
N MET A 1 -26.66 49.84 -75.66
CA MET A 1 -26.14 50.65 -74.53
C MET A 1 -27.17 50.61 -73.41
N SER A 2 -26.72 50.15 -72.25
CA SER A 2 -27.30 50.27 -70.90
C SER A 2 -28.63 49.58 -70.55
N SER A 3 -28.50 48.39 -69.95
CA SER A 3 -29.50 47.74 -69.08
C SER A 3 -29.66 48.50 -67.76
N ILE A 4 -30.90 48.66 -67.28
CA ILE A 4 -31.22 48.99 -65.88
C ILE A 4 -32.24 47.96 -65.41
N TYR A 5 -31.80 47.07 -64.51
CA TYR A 5 -32.68 46.19 -63.74
C TYR A 5 -33.00 46.89 -62.41
N LEU A 6 -34.29 47.14 -62.16
CA LEU A 6 -34.81 47.59 -60.87
C LEU A 6 -35.24 46.37 -60.03
N LEU A 7 -34.56 46.18 -58.90
CA LEU A 7 -34.86 45.20 -57.85
C LEU A 7 -36.13 45.55 -57.07
N ARG A 8 -36.90 44.51 -56.69
CA ARG A 8 -37.83 44.51 -55.55
C ARG A 8 -37.81 43.14 -54.84
N PRO A 9 -38.19 43.08 -53.54
CA PRO A 9 -37.36 42.52 -52.49
C PRO A 9 -37.63 41.05 -52.19
N ALA A 10 -36.58 40.32 -51.82
CA ALA A 10 -36.69 39.01 -51.19
C ALA A 10 -37.00 39.18 -49.70
N VAL A 11 -38.04 38.49 -49.24
CA VAL A 11 -38.36 38.28 -47.83
C VAL A 11 -37.23 37.47 -47.19
N VAL A 12 -36.50 38.06 -46.24
CA VAL A 12 -35.52 37.33 -45.42
C VAL A 12 -36.29 36.68 -44.26
N CYS A 13 -36.55 35.38 -44.37
CA CYS A 13 -36.90 34.56 -43.22
C CYS A 13 -35.68 34.49 -42.29
N LEU A 14 -35.74 35.16 -41.13
CA LEU A 14 -34.85 34.87 -40.02
C LEU A 14 -35.21 33.48 -39.47
N ALA A 15 -34.51 32.45 -39.94
CA ALA A 15 -34.48 31.17 -39.24
C ALA A 15 -33.55 31.34 -38.02
N VAL A 16 -34.14 31.42 -36.82
CA VAL A 16 -33.40 31.27 -35.57
C VAL A 16 -32.97 29.80 -35.49
N LEU A 17 -31.76 29.51 -35.94
CA LEU A 17 -31.11 28.22 -35.71
C LEU A 17 -30.75 28.16 -34.23
N ALA A 18 -31.62 27.57 -33.42
CA ALA A 18 -31.23 27.06 -32.11
C ALA A 18 -30.21 25.95 -32.37
N ALA A 19 -28.92 26.25 -32.14
CA ALA A 19 -27.90 25.21 -32.12
C ALA A 19 -28.29 24.21 -31.03
N PRO A 20 -28.31 22.89 -31.31
CA PRO A 20 -28.43 21.93 -30.24
C PRO A 20 -27.23 22.16 -29.30
N VAL A 21 -27.51 22.44 -28.04
CA VAL A 21 -26.53 22.25 -26.96
C VAL A 21 -26.22 20.76 -27.00
N SER A 22 -25.11 20.41 -27.65
CA SER A 22 -24.53 19.09 -27.49
C SER A 22 -24.19 18.96 -26.02
N ALA A 23 -25.00 18.20 -25.28
CA ALA A 23 -24.53 17.61 -24.05
C ALA A 23 -23.24 16.88 -24.43
N GLN A 24 -22.10 17.36 -23.94
CA GLN A 24 -20.86 16.60 -24.00
C GLN A 24 -21.18 15.33 -23.22
N VAL A 25 -21.41 14.23 -23.95
CA VAL A 25 -21.30 12.90 -23.38
C VAL A 25 -19.90 12.87 -22.80
N ALA A 26 -19.78 12.69 -21.49
CA ALA A 26 -18.48 12.47 -20.86
C ALA A 26 -17.79 11.39 -21.69
N GLU A 27 -16.63 11.74 -22.28
CA GLU A 27 -15.83 10.72 -22.94
C GLU A 27 -15.59 9.62 -21.89
N PRO A 28 -15.70 8.33 -22.25
CA PRO A 28 -15.33 7.29 -21.31
C PRO A 28 -13.92 7.62 -20.83
N GLY A 29 -13.77 7.90 -19.53
CA GLY A 29 -12.48 8.20 -18.93
C GLY A 29 -11.46 7.16 -19.38
N ASP A 30 -10.20 7.55 -19.50
CA ASP A 30 -9.08 6.68 -19.90
C ASP A 30 -8.82 5.50 -18.94
N GLY A 31 -9.71 5.28 -17.97
CA GLY A 31 -9.63 4.27 -16.94
C GLY A 31 -8.66 4.65 -15.81
N LEU A 32 -8.15 5.89 -15.82
CA LEU A 32 -7.31 6.44 -14.78
C LEU A 32 -8.15 7.36 -13.90
N PHE A 33 -8.12 7.12 -12.59
CA PHE A 33 -8.90 7.88 -11.61
C PHE A 33 -7.98 8.54 -10.60
N ASN A 34 -8.28 9.79 -10.25
CA ASN A 34 -7.59 10.44 -9.13
C ASN A 34 -8.13 9.90 -7.80
N ILE A 35 -7.23 9.60 -6.87
CA ILE A 35 -7.60 9.07 -5.54
C ILE A 35 -8.25 10.12 -4.61
N ALA A 36 -8.41 11.34 -5.09
CA ALA A 36 -9.00 12.45 -4.37
C ALA A 36 -9.78 13.34 -5.33
N ASN A 37 -11.05 13.60 -4.99
CA ASN A 37 -11.92 14.58 -5.64
C ASN A 37 -12.03 14.44 -7.17
N ASP A 38 -11.95 13.21 -7.66
CA ASP A 38 -12.18 12.91 -9.06
C ASP A 38 -13.68 13.03 -9.40
N PRO A 39 -14.06 13.79 -10.44
CA PRO A 39 -15.45 14.08 -10.75
C PRO A 39 -16.25 12.87 -11.24
N GLU A 40 -15.58 11.79 -11.68
CA GLU A 40 -16.25 10.57 -12.15
C GLU A 40 -16.63 9.63 -11.01
N ILE A 41 -16.19 9.92 -9.79
CA ILE A 41 -16.43 9.11 -8.60
C ILE A 41 -17.79 9.48 -8.00
N ALA A 42 -18.71 8.52 -8.04
CA ALA A 42 -20.06 8.69 -7.54
C ALA A 42 -20.10 8.64 -6.00
N HIS A 43 -19.31 7.76 -5.39
CA HIS A 43 -19.21 7.62 -3.94
C HIS A 43 -17.92 6.90 -3.51
N GLU A 44 -17.57 7.07 -2.24
CA GLU A 44 -16.53 6.31 -1.56
C GLU A 44 -17.13 5.51 -0.41
N GLU A 45 -16.63 4.28 -0.20
CA GLU A 45 -16.99 3.44 0.95
C GLU A 45 -15.76 3.14 1.80
N LEU A 46 -15.94 3.07 3.12
CA LEU A 46 -14.86 2.63 4.01
C LEU A 46 -14.59 1.14 3.79
N TYR A 47 -13.41 0.81 3.28
CA TYR A 47 -12.95 -0.56 3.07
C TYR A 47 -12.41 -1.18 4.36
N GLY A 48 -11.66 -0.41 5.16
CA GLY A 48 -11.10 -0.89 6.42
C GLY A 48 -10.16 0.11 7.09
N GLU A 49 -9.59 -0.28 8.23
CA GLU A 49 -8.66 0.57 8.99
C GLU A 49 -7.39 -0.21 9.35
N THR A 50 -6.25 0.47 9.39
CA THR A 50 -4.97 -0.13 9.78
C THR A 50 -4.02 0.93 10.33
N LYS A 51 -3.42 0.70 11.50
CA LYS A 51 -2.37 1.57 12.07
C LYS A 51 -2.67 3.08 12.04
N GLY A 52 -3.92 3.47 12.29
CA GLY A 52 -4.36 4.88 12.28
C GLY A 52 -4.78 5.44 10.92
N TRP A 53 -4.74 4.61 9.87
CA TRP A 53 -5.20 4.92 8.52
C TRP A 53 -6.58 4.35 8.25
N LYS A 54 -7.38 5.07 7.47
CA LYS A 54 -8.65 4.60 6.92
C LYS A 54 -8.50 4.35 5.44
N VAL A 55 -8.81 3.16 4.96
CA VAL A 55 -8.78 2.84 3.53
C VAL A 55 -10.19 2.95 2.98
N TYR A 56 -10.34 3.73 1.92
CA TYR A 56 -11.59 3.92 1.19
C TYR A 56 -11.49 3.27 -0.18
N ALA A 57 -12.60 2.73 -0.65
CA ALA A 57 -12.80 2.28 -2.03
C ALA A 57 -13.68 3.31 -2.76
N GLY A 58 -13.18 3.85 -3.87
CA GLY A 58 -13.91 4.76 -4.75
C GLY A 58 -14.63 3.99 -5.85
N PHE A 59 -15.87 4.39 -6.13
CA PHE A 59 -16.70 3.78 -7.17
C PHE A 59 -17.29 4.84 -8.10
N THR A 60 -17.24 4.56 -9.40
CA THR A 60 -18.08 5.27 -10.38
C THR A 60 -19.52 4.76 -10.26
N THR A 61 -20.42 5.23 -11.13
CA THR A 61 -21.78 4.69 -11.19
C THR A 61 -21.84 3.22 -11.61
N GLU A 62 -20.82 2.73 -12.30
CA GLU A 62 -20.84 1.40 -12.92
C GLU A 62 -19.77 0.45 -12.37
N ASN A 63 -18.62 0.98 -11.92
CA ASN A 63 -17.45 0.16 -11.65
C ASN A 63 -16.64 0.63 -10.43
N PHE A 64 -15.85 -0.29 -9.90
CA PHE A 64 -14.76 0.02 -8.98
C PHE A 64 -13.73 0.93 -9.69
N ALA A 65 -13.27 1.97 -9.00
CA ALA A 65 -12.31 2.94 -9.52
C ALA A 65 -10.95 2.80 -8.85
N TYR A 66 -10.87 3.01 -7.53
CA TYR A 66 -9.60 3.02 -6.80
C TYR A 66 -9.72 2.61 -5.35
N CYS A 67 -8.57 2.41 -4.70
CA CYS A 67 -8.48 2.44 -3.25
C CYS A 67 -7.45 3.45 -2.76
N ALA A 68 -7.77 4.13 -1.66
CA ALA A 68 -6.93 5.16 -1.07
C ALA A 68 -6.94 5.07 0.46
N ALA A 69 -5.76 4.99 1.06
CA ALA A 69 -5.59 5.19 2.49
C ALA A 69 -5.56 6.68 2.80
N GLU A 70 -6.29 7.10 3.82
CA GLU A 70 -6.38 8.48 4.28
C GLU A 70 -5.89 8.57 5.73
N MET A 71 -5.02 9.55 5.97
CA MET A 71 -4.68 10.03 7.29
C MET A 71 -5.22 11.45 7.44
N ALA A 72 -6.24 11.58 8.29
CA ALA A 72 -6.85 12.86 8.61
C ALA A 72 -6.40 13.32 10.00
N LYS A 73 -5.66 14.41 10.06
CA LYS A 73 -5.33 15.15 11.29
C LYS A 73 -5.83 16.59 11.19
N PRO A 74 -6.07 17.29 12.32
CA PRO A 74 -6.55 18.67 12.31
C PRO A 74 -5.71 19.63 11.44
N GLU A 75 -4.40 19.41 11.41
CA GLU A 75 -3.42 20.22 10.68
C GLU A 75 -3.25 19.83 9.21
N MET A 76 -3.62 18.61 8.82
CA MET A 76 -3.33 18.07 7.50
C MET A 76 -4.14 16.80 7.24
N THR A 77 -4.73 16.72 6.05
CA THR A 77 -5.27 15.47 5.52
C THR A 77 -4.48 15.09 4.29
N TRP A 78 -4.03 13.84 4.23
CA TRP A 78 -3.38 13.31 3.04
C TRP A 78 -3.84 11.89 2.75
N ARG A 79 -3.74 11.51 1.48
CA ARG A 79 -4.13 10.22 0.95
C ARG A 79 -2.98 9.59 0.18
N PHE A 80 -2.96 8.26 0.20
CA PHE A 80 -2.01 7.44 -0.53
C PHE A 80 -2.73 6.23 -1.11
N GLY A 81 -2.65 6.03 -2.42
CA GLY A 81 -3.43 4.99 -3.06
C GLY A 81 -3.18 4.86 -4.56
N TYR A 82 -3.94 3.97 -5.20
CA TYR A 82 -3.92 3.80 -6.65
C TYR A 82 -5.24 3.19 -7.14
N ASP A 83 -5.48 3.33 -8.44
CA ASP A 83 -6.65 2.81 -9.15
C ASP A 83 -6.39 1.38 -9.69
N ALA A 84 -7.10 0.94 -10.73
CA ALA A 84 -6.79 -0.33 -11.38
C ALA A 84 -5.44 -0.31 -12.15
N SER A 85 -4.88 0.87 -12.41
CA SER A 85 -3.51 1.04 -12.89
C SER A 85 -2.54 1.01 -11.68
N PRO A 86 -1.40 0.31 -11.76
CA PRO A 86 -0.48 0.18 -10.63
C PRO A 86 0.31 1.49 -10.31
N GLN A 87 -0.14 2.64 -10.81
CA GLN A 87 0.52 3.92 -10.59
C GLN A 87 0.05 4.52 -9.26
N TRP A 88 0.97 4.56 -8.29
CA TRP A 88 0.73 5.20 -7.01
C TRP A 88 0.49 6.69 -7.14
N GLN A 89 -0.41 7.18 -6.29
CA GLN A 89 -0.78 8.56 -6.13
C GLN A 89 -0.65 8.96 -4.66
N LEU A 90 -0.15 10.16 -4.45
CA LEU A 90 -0.14 10.89 -3.19
C LEU A 90 -1.07 12.09 -3.36
N ALA A 91 -1.99 12.33 -2.43
CA ALA A 91 -2.84 13.51 -2.47
C ALA A 91 -2.82 14.24 -1.13
N VAL A 92 -2.51 15.53 -1.16
CA VAL A 92 -2.50 16.39 0.04
C VAL A 92 -3.62 17.39 -0.06
N LYS A 93 -4.44 17.51 0.99
CA LYS A 93 -5.55 18.45 1.02
C LYS A 93 -5.00 19.87 1.20
N HIS A 94 -4.98 20.63 0.11
CA HIS A 94 -4.46 21.98 0.07
C HIS A 94 -5.13 22.76 -1.08
N PRO A 95 -5.61 23.99 -0.83
CA PRO A 95 -6.26 24.80 -1.87
C PRO A 95 -5.22 25.33 -2.86
N PHE A 96 -5.05 24.61 -3.97
CA PHE A 96 -4.17 24.98 -5.07
C PHE A 96 -4.76 24.49 -6.39
N GLN A 97 -4.62 25.27 -7.46
CA GLN A 97 -5.15 24.94 -8.78
C GLN A 97 -4.06 25.09 -9.85
N GLY A 98 -3.92 24.06 -10.69
CA GLY A 98 -2.94 24.03 -11.79
C GLY A 98 -1.73 23.15 -11.49
N GLU A 99 -0.71 23.25 -12.35
CA GLU A 99 0.52 22.47 -12.21
C GLU A 99 1.36 22.97 -11.04
N THR A 100 1.87 22.06 -10.20
CA THR A 100 2.77 22.43 -9.10
C THR A 100 4.11 22.89 -9.68
N PRO A 101 4.60 24.10 -9.39
CA PRO A 101 5.91 24.52 -9.84
C PRO A 101 6.98 23.72 -9.08
N TYR A 102 7.53 22.69 -9.72
CA TYR A 102 8.58 21.79 -9.19
C TYR A 102 8.34 21.39 -7.73
N GLY A 103 7.38 20.49 -7.51
CA GLY A 103 7.24 19.86 -6.21
C GLY A 103 8.53 19.10 -5.88
N SER A 104 9.10 19.30 -4.70
CA SER A 104 10.12 18.40 -4.18
C SER A 104 9.51 17.63 -3.04
N PHE A 105 9.74 16.33 -3.02
CA PHE A 105 9.46 15.55 -1.84
C PHE A 105 10.79 14.98 -1.32
N ASP A 106 10.92 14.95 -0.01
CA ASP A 106 12.05 14.38 0.69
C ASP A 106 11.53 13.25 1.57
N VAL A 107 12.20 12.10 1.55
CA VAL A 107 11.96 11.04 2.52
C VAL A 107 13.27 10.70 3.19
N ASP A 108 13.30 10.85 4.51
CA ASP A 108 14.46 10.57 5.36
C ASP A 108 15.78 11.20 4.83
N GLY A 109 15.70 12.40 4.25
CA GLY A 109 16.83 13.16 3.71
C GLY A 109 17.17 12.85 2.25
N GLN A 110 16.37 12.03 1.57
CA GLN A 110 16.49 11.78 0.13
C GLN A 110 15.44 12.58 -0.64
N SER A 111 15.88 13.62 -1.32
CA SER A 111 15.01 14.50 -2.10
C SER A 111 14.91 14.10 -3.57
N SER A 112 13.70 14.12 -4.09
CA SER A 112 13.37 13.93 -5.51
C SER A 112 12.34 14.95 -5.98
N GLY A 113 12.36 15.22 -7.28
CA GLY A 113 11.34 16.07 -7.91
C GLY A 113 10.10 15.26 -8.22
N LEU A 114 8.93 15.84 -7.95
CA LEU A 114 7.64 15.23 -8.23
C LEU A 114 6.76 16.18 -9.04
N SER A 115 6.15 15.66 -10.10
CA SER A 115 5.07 16.35 -10.80
C SER A 115 3.78 16.24 -9.99
N GLY A 116 3.08 17.36 -9.81
CA GLY A 116 1.78 17.38 -9.18
C GLY A 116 0.80 18.33 -9.87
N TRP A 117 -0.48 18.10 -9.62
CA TRP A 117 -1.59 18.88 -10.13
C TRP A 117 -2.58 19.21 -9.01
N GLY A 118 -2.97 20.48 -8.93
CA GLY A 118 -4.01 20.95 -8.03
C GLY A 118 -5.37 21.07 -8.70
N ASP A 119 -6.40 20.51 -8.08
CA ASP A 119 -7.79 20.60 -8.54
C ASP A 119 -8.58 21.77 -7.90
N GLY A 120 -7.94 22.55 -7.03
CA GLY A 120 -8.53 23.62 -6.22
C GLY A 120 -8.74 23.26 -4.74
N SER A 121 -8.67 21.97 -4.38
CA SER A 121 -8.91 21.46 -3.02
C SER A 121 -7.90 20.39 -2.58
N TRP A 122 -7.38 19.64 -3.54
CA TRP A 122 -6.32 18.65 -3.38
C TRP A 122 -5.20 18.94 -4.35
N VAL A 123 -3.98 18.64 -3.90
CA VAL A 123 -2.81 18.52 -4.76
C VAL A 123 -2.48 17.05 -4.88
N ILE A 124 -2.57 16.52 -6.10
CA ILE A 124 -2.30 15.12 -6.45
C ILE A 124 -0.93 15.04 -7.10
N MET A 125 -0.24 13.95 -6.82
CA MET A 125 1.18 13.74 -7.03
C MET A 125 1.38 12.27 -7.40
N TRP A 126 2.26 11.98 -8.37
CA TRP A 126 2.45 10.61 -8.88
C TRP A 126 3.85 10.07 -8.55
N PRO A 127 4.05 9.49 -7.37
CA PRO A 127 5.32 8.86 -7.03
C PRO A 127 5.62 7.66 -7.93
N ASN A 128 6.81 7.65 -8.49
CA ASN A 128 7.40 6.50 -9.14
C ASN A 128 7.67 5.40 -8.12
N ARG A 129 8.01 4.20 -8.60
CA ARG A 129 8.20 3.04 -7.73
C ARG A 129 9.19 3.27 -6.58
N GLY A 130 10.36 3.86 -6.84
CA GLY A 130 11.35 4.12 -5.78
C GLY A 130 10.87 5.15 -4.75
N GLU A 131 10.00 6.07 -5.16
CA GLU A 131 9.43 7.12 -4.33
C GLU A 131 8.31 6.56 -3.45
N TYR A 132 7.47 5.69 -4.03
CA TYR A 132 6.55 4.84 -3.28
C TYR A 132 7.29 3.99 -2.23
N ASP A 133 8.37 3.31 -2.63
CA ASP A 133 9.13 2.45 -1.73
C ASP A 133 9.71 3.29 -0.58
N ALA A 134 10.20 4.50 -0.86
CA ALA A 134 10.64 5.42 0.19
C ALA A 134 9.48 5.82 1.12
N ILE A 135 8.33 6.23 0.60
CA ILE A 135 7.16 6.64 1.41
C ILE A 135 6.62 5.49 2.27
N ALA A 136 6.58 4.27 1.73
CA ALA A 136 6.05 3.10 2.42
C ALA A 136 6.98 2.63 3.57
N ASN A 137 8.29 2.81 3.41
CA ASN A 137 9.31 2.30 4.34
C ASN A 137 10.00 3.38 5.18
N GLY A 138 9.78 4.65 4.85
CA GLY A 138 10.43 5.77 5.50
C GLY A 138 9.81 6.13 6.85
N SER A 139 10.46 7.04 7.56
CA SER A 139 9.99 7.56 8.86
C SER A 139 9.33 8.92 8.73
N LEU A 140 9.87 9.76 7.86
CA LEU A 140 9.43 11.13 7.66
C LEU A 140 9.43 11.47 6.17
N MET A 141 8.35 12.09 5.72
CA MET A 141 8.25 12.71 4.41
C MET A 141 8.04 14.21 4.54
N GLU A 142 8.74 14.99 3.72
CA GLU A 142 8.53 16.42 3.55
C GLU A 142 8.06 16.67 2.12
N VAL A 143 6.99 17.42 1.96
CA VAL A 143 6.47 17.80 0.64
C VAL A 143 6.51 19.31 0.53
N HIS A 144 7.21 19.78 -0.50
CA HIS A 144 7.37 21.18 -0.82
C HIS A 144 6.62 21.47 -2.12
N MET A 145 5.67 22.41 -2.06
CA MET A 145 4.87 22.88 -3.18
C MET A 145 5.04 24.40 -3.26
N GLY A 146 6.10 24.86 -3.92
CA GLY A 146 6.50 26.26 -3.90
C GLY A 146 6.88 26.74 -2.49
N GLU A 147 6.13 27.68 -1.93
CA GLU A 147 6.35 28.21 -0.57
C GLU A 147 5.67 27.37 0.52
N VAL A 148 4.85 26.37 0.13
CA VAL A 148 4.13 25.52 1.06
C VAL A 148 4.96 24.29 1.39
N TRP A 149 5.09 24.00 2.68
CA TRP A 149 5.80 22.85 3.23
C TRP A 149 4.86 22.03 4.11
N TYR A 150 4.80 20.73 3.87
CA TYR A 150 4.19 19.77 4.79
C TYR A 150 5.22 18.76 5.29
N GLN A 151 5.19 18.49 6.59
CA GLN A 151 5.98 17.43 7.21
C GLN A 151 5.03 16.32 7.69
N MET A 152 5.20 15.13 7.16
CA MET A 152 4.37 13.96 7.37
C MET A 152 5.19 12.88 8.08
N LYS A 153 4.71 12.43 9.23
CA LYS A 153 5.19 11.17 9.80
C LYS A 153 4.63 10.01 8.99
N LEU A 154 5.49 9.07 8.61
CA LEU A 154 5.15 7.91 7.81
C LEU A 154 4.74 6.68 8.64
N GLU A 155 4.42 6.89 9.92
CA GLU A 155 3.93 5.85 10.81
C GLU A 155 2.69 5.14 10.21
N GLY A 156 2.81 3.83 10.00
CA GLY A 156 1.73 3.00 9.47
C GLY A 156 1.51 3.07 7.96
N THR A 157 2.29 3.86 7.20
CA THR A 157 2.12 4.02 5.75
C THR A 157 2.35 2.71 4.99
N GLY A 158 3.31 1.88 5.38
CA GLY A 158 3.49 0.54 4.80
C GLY A 158 2.27 -0.38 5.01
N ALA A 159 1.71 -0.39 6.23
CA ALA A 159 0.48 -1.12 6.54
C ALA A 159 -0.74 -0.59 5.75
N ALA A 160 -0.81 0.72 5.56
CA ALA A 160 -1.85 1.37 4.77
C ALA A 160 -1.73 1.02 3.28
N ALA A 161 -0.52 1.04 2.73
CA ALA A 161 -0.25 0.66 1.35
C ALA A 161 -0.67 -0.79 1.05
N LEU A 162 -0.41 -1.72 1.97
CA LEU A 162 -0.90 -3.11 1.88
C LEU A 162 -2.42 -3.18 1.84
N LYS A 163 -3.08 -2.45 2.73
CA LYS A 163 -4.54 -2.49 2.84
C LYS A 163 -5.20 -1.87 1.60
N VAL A 164 -4.55 -0.88 0.97
CA VAL A 164 -4.91 -0.40 -0.36
C VAL A 164 -4.76 -1.49 -1.42
N GLN A 165 -3.63 -2.21 -1.45
CA GLN A 165 -3.42 -3.28 -2.44
C GLN A 165 -4.45 -4.42 -2.29
N GLU A 166 -4.76 -4.80 -1.04
CA GLU A 166 -5.83 -5.75 -0.71
C GLU A 166 -7.18 -5.25 -1.25
N CYS A 167 -7.49 -3.98 -1.00
CA CYS A 167 -8.70 -3.33 -1.48
C CYS A 167 -8.81 -3.34 -3.01
N VAL A 168 -7.75 -2.96 -3.72
CA VAL A 168 -7.72 -2.98 -5.19
C VAL A 168 -7.90 -4.40 -5.72
N THR A 169 -7.19 -5.37 -5.12
CA THR A 169 -7.29 -6.80 -5.49
C THR A 169 -8.71 -7.34 -5.32
N ASN A 170 -9.42 -6.88 -4.28
CA ASN A 170 -10.80 -7.26 -4.02
C ASN A 170 -11.83 -6.40 -4.78
N GLY A 171 -11.38 -5.44 -5.59
CA GLY A 171 -12.23 -4.50 -6.31
C GLY A 171 -13.09 -3.66 -5.39
N GLY A 172 -12.52 -3.20 -4.26
CA GLY A 172 -13.19 -2.35 -3.27
C GLY A 172 -14.23 -3.07 -2.43
N ARG A 173 -14.49 -4.35 -2.68
CA ARG A 173 -15.46 -5.14 -1.92
C ARG A 173 -14.86 -5.44 -0.55
N ALA A 174 -15.27 -4.68 0.46
CA ALA A 174 -14.92 -4.98 1.84
C ALA A 174 -15.30 -6.45 2.08
N GLY A 175 -14.29 -7.28 2.32
CA GLY A 175 -14.51 -8.63 2.83
C GLY A 175 -15.22 -8.43 4.15
N GLY A 176 -16.55 -8.52 4.15
CA GLY A 176 -17.33 -8.34 5.36
C GLY A 176 -16.70 -9.22 6.43
N ALA A 177 -16.48 -8.65 7.62
CA ALA A 177 -16.33 -9.46 8.81
C ALA A 177 -17.63 -10.27 8.95
N ALA A 178 -17.70 -11.40 8.25
CA ALA A 178 -18.72 -12.38 8.47
C ALA A 178 -18.49 -12.86 9.92
N PRO A 179 -19.53 -12.90 10.78
CA PRO A 179 -19.41 -13.72 11.97
C PRO A 179 -19.02 -15.12 11.48
N ALA A 180 -17.93 -15.65 12.03
CA ALA A 180 -17.38 -16.94 11.63
C ALA A 180 -18.54 -17.94 11.43
N PRO A 181 -18.72 -18.51 10.23
CA PRO A 181 -19.76 -19.50 10.05
C PRO A 181 -19.45 -20.66 10.99
N ALA A 182 -20.41 -21.01 11.85
CA ALA A 182 -20.32 -22.22 12.64
C ALA A 182 -20.01 -23.38 11.67
N PRO A 183 -18.94 -24.17 11.92
CA PRO A 183 -18.43 -25.10 10.93
C PRO A 183 -19.52 -26.12 10.61
N THR A 184 -20.04 -26.05 9.38
CA THR A 184 -20.90 -27.08 8.82
C THR A 184 -19.98 -28.06 8.09
N PRO A 185 -19.90 -29.33 8.53
CA PRO A 185 -18.96 -30.27 7.93
C PRO A 185 -19.50 -30.72 6.57
N LEU A 186 -18.93 -30.19 5.49
CA LEU A 186 -19.01 -30.80 4.17
C LEU A 186 -17.68 -31.49 3.89
N ALA A 187 -17.76 -32.81 3.79
CA ALA A 187 -16.66 -33.69 3.47
C ALA A 187 -16.15 -33.38 2.06
N LEU A 188 -14.99 -32.74 2.01
CA LEU A 188 -14.06 -32.81 0.89
C LEU A 188 -12.74 -33.32 1.48
N THR A 189 -12.21 -34.36 0.87
CA THR A 189 -10.94 -35.00 1.23
C THR A 189 -9.83 -33.96 1.27
N ALA A 190 -9.47 -33.54 2.48
CA ALA A 190 -8.36 -32.64 2.75
C ALA A 190 -7.02 -33.38 2.54
N PRO A 191 -5.98 -32.71 2.02
CA PRO A 191 -4.62 -33.05 2.40
C PRO A 191 -4.49 -32.89 3.93
N ALA A 192 -3.65 -33.71 4.56
CA ALA A 192 -3.47 -33.76 6.00
C ALA A 192 -3.35 -32.36 6.66
N PRO A 193 -3.87 -32.17 7.88
CA PRO A 193 -3.82 -30.88 8.56
C PRO A 193 -2.36 -30.42 8.69
N ALA A 194 -2.08 -29.19 8.27
CA ALA A 194 -0.85 -28.52 8.63
C ALA A 194 -0.73 -28.57 10.16
N ALA A 195 0.32 -29.21 10.67
CA ALA A 195 0.60 -29.21 12.10
C ALA A 195 0.68 -27.75 12.55
N VAL A 196 -0.06 -27.40 13.61
CA VAL A 196 -0.03 -26.04 14.18
C VAL A 196 1.42 -25.68 14.45
N ALA A 197 1.93 -24.62 13.80
CA ALA A 197 3.31 -24.18 13.98
C ALA A 197 3.55 -23.85 15.46
N VAL A 198 4.53 -24.51 16.08
CA VAL A 198 4.86 -24.32 17.49
C VAL A 198 6.11 -23.44 17.56
N MET A 199 5.97 -22.26 18.13
CA MET A 199 7.08 -21.33 18.30
C MET A 199 8.04 -21.85 19.38
N PRO A 200 9.37 -21.87 19.13
CA PRO A 200 10.38 -22.04 20.17
C PRO A 200 10.18 -21.05 21.32
N ASN A 201 10.29 -21.52 22.55
CA ASN A 201 10.07 -20.66 23.72
C ASN A 201 11.31 -19.78 23.99
N PRO A 202 11.20 -18.44 23.91
CA PRO A 202 12.32 -17.51 24.12
C PRO A 202 12.88 -17.48 25.54
N ALA A 203 12.26 -18.18 26.51
CA ALA A 203 12.79 -18.34 27.86
C ALA A 203 13.96 -19.34 27.92
N PHE A 204 14.09 -20.23 26.93
CA PHE A 204 15.14 -21.26 26.87
C PHE A 204 16.23 -20.86 25.87
N ARG A 205 17.01 -19.85 26.24
CA ARG A 205 18.11 -19.28 25.44
C ARG A 205 19.42 -20.00 25.70
N GLY A 206 20.17 -20.24 24.63
CA GLY A 206 21.53 -20.75 24.64
C GLY A 206 22.56 -19.68 24.33
N GLU A 207 23.57 -20.04 23.55
CA GLU A 207 24.62 -19.15 23.10
C GLU A 207 24.08 -18.04 22.20
N SER A 208 24.69 -16.85 22.31
CA SER A 208 24.38 -15.68 21.50
C SER A 208 25.57 -15.28 20.65
N PHE A 209 25.31 -14.89 19.41
CA PHE A 209 26.29 -14.38 18.47
C PHE A 209 25.84 -13.03 17.95
N VAL A 210 26.82 -12.15 17.70
CA VAL A 210 26.57 -10.83 17.12
C VAL A 210 26.95 -10.89 15.65
N GLY A 211 25.99 -10.56 14.78
CA GLY A 211 26.16 -10.56 13.34
C GLY A 211 25.67 -9.26 12.71
N ASN A 212 25.62 -9.26 11.39
CA ASN A 212 24.92 -8.25 10.61
C ASN A 212 23.67 -8.89 10.02
N CYS A 213 22.52 -8.31 10.31
CA CYS A 213 21.26 -8.72 9.72
C CYS A 213 20.85 -7.72 8.63
N GLU A 214 20.28 -8.25 7.56
CA GLU A 214 19.77 -7.46 6.45
C GLU A 214 18.34 -7.91 6.16
N THR A 215 17.45 -6.93 6.11
CA THR A 215 16.10 -7.04 5.55
C THR A 215 16.08 -6.24 4.24
N PRO A 216 14.98 -6.27 3.46
CA PRO A 216 14.88 -5.39 2.29
C PRO A 216 14.98 -3.89 2.63
N TYR A 217 14.85 -3.53 3.90
CA TYR A 217 14.66 -2.14 4.37
C TYR A 217 15.78 -1.65 5.29
N ALA A 218 16.50 -2.54 5.95
CA ALA A 218 17.52 -2.18 6.91
C ALA A 218 18.70 -3.15 6.91
N SER A 219 19.90 -2.61 7.10
CA SER A 219 21.09 -3.36 7.50
C SER A 219 21.47 -2.94 8.91
N TYR A 220 21.48 -3.88 9.84
CA TYR A 220 21.66 -3.57 11.26
C TYR A 220 22.52 -4.61 11.97
N ARG A 221 23.11 -4.20 13.10
CA ARG A 221 23.77 -5.13 14.02
C ARG A 221 22.70 -5.92 14.76
N CYS A 222 22.70 -7.22 14.58
CA CYS A 222 21.77 -8.10 15.26
C CYS A 222 22.50 -9.03 16.24
N MET A 223 21.77 -9.43 17.27
CA MET A 223 22.14 -10.51 18.17
C MET A 223 21.22 -11.68 17.87
N ALA A 224 21.79 -12.80 17.47
CA ALA A 224 21.10 -14.04 17.27
C ALA A 224 21.43 -14.98 18.43
N THR A 225 20.40 -15.48 19.09
CA THR A 225 20.48 -16.32 20.27
C THR A 225 19.87 -17.67 19.96
N THR A 226 20.63 -18.74 20.15
CA THR A 226 20.14 -20.10 19.95
C THR A 226 18.99 -20.39 20.91
N LEU A 227 17.95 -21.05 20.40
CA LEU A 227 16.80 -21.52 21.16
C LEU A 227 16.71 -23.04 21.08
N GLN A 228 16.00 -23.66 22.02
CA GLN A 228 15.63 -25.08 21.91
C GLN A 228 14.61 -25.28 20.78
N PRO A 229 14.93 -26.04 19.71
CA PRO A 229 13.99 -26.30 18.63
C PRO A 229 12.79 -27.13 19.10
N THR A 230 11.67 -26.99 18.39
CA THR A 230 10.47 -27.78 18.66
C THR A 230 10.26 -28.87 17.60
N GLY A 231 9.56 -29.95 17.93
CA GLY A 231 9.18 -30.97 16.96
C GLY A 231 10.36 -31.62 16.22
N HIS A 232 10.34 -31.56 14.89
CA HIS A 232 11.35 -32.17 14.01
C HIS A 232 12.44 -31.18 13.56
N TYR A 233 12.38 -29.93 14.02
CA TYR A 233 13.32 -28.88 13.64
C TYR A 233 14.70 -29.14 14.27
N GLY A 234 15.76 -28.88 13.50
CA GLY A 234 17.14 -29.13 13.92
C GLY A 234 17.80 -27.92 14.57
N LYS A 235 17.32 -26.71 14.25
CA LYS A 235 17.86 -25.43 14.71
C LYS A 235 16.74 -24.47 15.03
N ALA A 236 16.96 -23.60 16.02
CA ALA A 236 16.08 -22.50 16.33
C ALA A 236 16.90 -21.32 16.86
N GLU A 237 16.54 -20.11 16.44
CA GLU A 237 17.25 -18.88 16.76
C GLU A 237 16.25 -17.75 16.98
N GLU A 238 16.53 -16.92 17.99
CA GLU A 238 15.89 -15.63 18.20
C GLU A 238 16.84 -14.54 17.72
N ILE A 239 16.40 -13.68 16.83
CA ILE A 239 17.20 -12.62 16.24
C ILE A 239 16.61 -11.30 16.71
N THR A 240 17.43 -10.51 17.37
CA THR A 240 17.01 -9.23 17.96
C THR A 240 17.99 -8.14 17.57
N ASP A 241 17.49 -6.93 17.40
CA ASP A 241 18.34 -5.74 17.37
C ASP A 241 18.57 -5.22 18.80
N PRO A 242 19.83 -5.23 19.30
CA PRO A 242 20.17 -4.69 20.61
C PRO A 242 19.85 -3.19 20.76
N SER A 243 19.80 -2.43 19.66
CA SER A 243 19.51 -1.01 19.69
C SER A 243 18.04 -0.69 19.98
N GLY A 244 17.15 -1.66 19.81
CA GLY A 244 15.72 -1.45 20.02
C GLY A 244 14.93 -1.09 18.76
N SER A 245 15.62 -0.71 17.68
CA SER A 245 15.03 -0.04 16.52
C SER A 245 14.36 -0.99 15.54
N GLU A 246 14.89 -2.21 15.39
CA GLU A 246 14.35 -3.19 14.46
C GLU A 246 13.48 -4.27 15.13
N MET A 247 12.64 -4.90 14.30
CA MET A 247 11.79 -6.03 14.67
C MET A 247 12.60 -7.26 15.09
N GLY A 248 12.01 -8.08 15.97
CA GLY A 248 12.58 -9.36 16.40
C GLY A 248 12.06 -10.51 15.55
N PHE A 249 12.93 -11.49 15.28
CA PHE A 249 12.55 -12.73 14.60
C PHE A 249 12.75 -13.92 15.51
N ILE A 250 11.90 -14.94 15.37
CA ILE A 250 12.20 -16.29 15.79
C ILE A 250 12.14 -17.17 14.55
N VAL A 251 13.19 -17.93 14.33
CA VAL A 251 13.33 -18.81 13.17
C VAL A 251 13.62 -20.21 13.69
N GLN A 252 12.87 -21.21 13.22
CA GLN A 252 13.28 -22.62 13.41
C GLN A 252 13.38 -23.33 12.06
N THR A 253 14.51 -23.99 11.82
CA THR A 253 14.89 -24.54 10.52
C THR A 253 15.01 -26.05 10.60
N ASP A 254 14.40 -26.74 9.65
CA ASP A 254 14.45 -28.19 9.55
C ASP A 254 15.71 -28.66 8.80
N ARG A 255 15.77 -29.96 8.47
CA ARG A 255 16.92 -30.54 7.76
C ARG A 255 16.90 -30.29 6.24
N ALA A 256 15.81 -29.76 5.72
CA ALA A 256 15.63 -29.42 4.31
C ALA A 256 15.80 -27.90 4.07
N ASP A 257 16.34 -27.18 5.06
CA ASP A 257 16.50 -25.71 5.06
C ASP A 257 15.18 -24.95 4.91
N LEU A 258 14.08 -25.57 5.36
CA LEU A 258 12.78 -24.93 5.47
C LEU A 258 12.59 -24.39 6.88
N SER A 259 12.30 -23.09 6.96
CA SER A 259 12.21 -22.36 8.22
C SER A 259 10.77 -21.98 8.54
N GLN A 260 10.33 -22.20 9.78
CA GLN A 260 9.17 -21.50 10.32
C GLN A 260 9.63 -20.18 10.93
N VAL A 261 8.93 -19.09 10.60
CA VAL A 261 9.32 -17.74 11.01
C VAL A 261 8.19 -17.07 11.79
N TRP A 262 8.56 -16.44 12.90
CA TRP A 262 7.71 -15.52 13.65
C TRP A 262 8.38 -14.17 13.77
N VAL A 263 7.59 -13.10 13.72
CA VAL A 263 8.08 -11.72 13.83
C VAL A 263 7.38 -11.00 14.96
N SER A 264 8.14 -10.18 15.69
CA SER A 264 7.63 -9.30 16.72
C SER A 264 8.08 -7.87 16.48
N TYR A 265 7.10 -6.97 16.33
CA TYR A 265 7.34 -5.53 16.18
C TYR A 265 7.49 -4.81 17.53
N ASP A 266 6.99 -5.41 18.61
CA ASP A 266 7.06 -4.87 19.97
C ASP A 266 8.02 -5.66 20.89
N LYS A 267 8.71 -6.66 20.32
CA LYS A 267 9.67 -7.57 20.98
C LYS A 267 9.05 -8.45 22.09
N VAL A 268 7.72 -8.51 22.15
CA VAL A 268 6.98 -9.24 23.17
C VAL A 268 5.99 -10.21 22.51
N ASN A 269 5.25 -9.73 21.52
CA ASN A 269 4.22 -10.48 20.82
C ASN A 269 4.74 -10.92 19.47
N TYR A 270 4.91 -12.23 19.31
CA TYR A 270 5.36 -12.84 18.06
C TYR A 270 4.18 -13.33 17.24
N THR A 271 4.15 -12.95 15.96
CA THR A 271 3.15 -13.37 14.98
C THR A 271 3.77 -14.35 14.00
N TYR A 272 3.10 -15.45 13.71
CA TYR A 272 3.57 -16.43 12.74
C TYR A 272 3.48 -15.89 11.31
N LEU A 273 4.60 -15.90 10.59
CA LEU A 273 4.77 -15.40 9.22
C LEU A 273 5.07 -16.51 8.20
N GLY A 274 4.77 -17.75 8.54
CA GLY A 274 4.77 -18.85 7.57
C GLY A 274 6.07 -19.62 7.42
N LEU A 275 6.18 -20.28 6.27
CA LEU A 275 7.32 -21.12 5.90
C LEU A 275 8.24 -20.38 4.94
N TRP A 276 9.53 -20.32 5.26
CA TRP A 276 10.52 -19.58 4.52
C TRP A 276 11.58 -20.54 3.99
N GLY A 277 11.92 -20.41 2.71
CA GLY A 277 13.06 -21.10 2.11
C GLY A 277 14.34 -20.31 2.29
N SER A 278 15.48 -21.00 2.33
CA SER A 278 16.81 -20.38 2.34
C SER A 278 17.50 -20.51 0.99
N ASP A 279 18.19 -19.46 0.55
CA ASP A 279 19.14 -19.52 -0.58
C ASP A 279 20.60 -19.78 -0.13
N GLY A 280 20.78 -20.11 1.15
CA GLY A 280 22.08 -20.33 1.80
C GLY A 280 22.67 -19.06 2.45
N ARG A 281 22.12 -17.88 2.16
CA ARG A 281 22.54 -16.61 2.76
C ARG A 281 21.37 -15.82 3.37
N CYS A 282 20.20 -15.96 2.76
CA CYS A 282 19.00 -15.24 3.08
C CYS A 282 17.81 -16.18 3.08
N MET A 283 16.85 -15.89 3.94
CA MET A 283 15.57 -16.60 4.01
C MET A 283 14.48 -15.69 3.49
N ALA A 284 13.52 -16.26 2.76
CA ALA A 284 12.35 -15.55 2.22
C ALA A 284 11.11 -16.45 2.24
N PRO A 285 9.88 -15.88 2.32
CA PRO A 285 8.64 -16.66 2.27
C PRO A 285 8.56 -17.54 1.02
N LEU A 286 8.08 -18.78 1.18
CA LEU A 286 7.70 -19.61 0.03
C LEU A 286 6.54 -18.99 -0.76
N PRO A 287 6.44 -19.21 -2.08
CA PRO A 287 5.41 -18.60 -2.92
C PRO A 287 3.98 -19.09 -2.64
N ASP A 288 3.81 -20.21 -1.96
CA ASP A 288 2.53 -20.89 -1.68
C ASP A 288 2.12 -20.78 -0.19
N GLN A 289 2.18 -19.57 0.38
CA GLN A 289 1.70 -19.34 1.75
C GLN A 289 0.18 -19.40 1.88
N ASP A 290 -0.28 -19.74 3.07
CA ASP A 290 -1.66 -19.58 3.49
C ASP A 290 -2.09 -18.09 3.44
N GLN A 291 -3.36 -17.80 3.11
CA GLN A 291 -3.86 -16.43 3.00
C GLN A 291 -3.70 -15.62 4.29
N GLN A 292 -3.85 -16.26 5.46
CA GLN A 292 -3.65 -15.58 6.74
C GLN A 292 -2.17 -15.27 6.98
N VAL A 293 -1.27 -16.11 6.48
CA VAL A 293 0.17 -15.83 6.49
C VAL A 293 0.51 -14.69 5.52
N VAL A 294 -0.07 -14.66 4.31
CA VAL A 294 0.09 -13.54 3.37
C VAL A 294 -0.39 -12.23 3.99
N ALA A 295 -1.53 -12.26 4.71
CA ALA A 295 -2.05 -11.10 5.42
C ALA A 295 -1.16 -10.67 6.61
N ASN A 296 -0.59 -11.64 7.35
CA ASN A 296 0.31 -11.38 8.48
C ASN A 296 1.70 -10.91 8.05
N LEU A 297 2.19 -11.40 6.92
CA LEU A 297 3.52 -11.08 6.38
C LEU A 297 3.66 -9.58 6.16
N GLY A 298 2.59 -8.93 5.67
CA GLY A 298 2.69 -7.57 5.17
C GLY A 298 3.86 -7.39 4.20
N HIS A 299 4.26 -6.16 3.88
CA HIS A 299 5.43 -5.92 3.05
C HIS A 299 6.72 -5.96 3.86
N ASP A 300 6.67 -6.08 5.19
CA ASP A 300 7.80 -5.63 6.02
C ASP A 300 8.83 -6.75 6.28
N ALA A 301 8.57 -7.99 5.86
CA ALA A 301 9.45 -9.14 6.13
C ALA A 301 9.52 -10.12 4.94
N TRP A 302 10.03 -9.67 3.78
CA TRP A 302 10.25 -10.56 2.62
C TRP A 302 11.60 -11.25 2.60
N LYS A 303 12.53 -10.81 3.44
CA LYS A 303 13.88 -11.31 3.41
C LYS A 303 14.58 -11.09 4.74
N LEU A 304 15.31 -12.10 5.19
CA LEU A 304 16.21 -12.00 6.33
C LEU A 304 17.52 -12.66 5.96
N CYS A 305 18.58 -11.87 5.84
CA CYS A 305 19.95 -12.37 5.67
C CYS A 305 20.69 -12.22 6.99
N ILE A 306 21.42 -13.26 7.39
CA ILE A 306 22.23 -13.24 8.61
C ILE A 306 23.68 -13.47 8.19
N GLY A 307 24.49 -12.41 8.27
CA GLY A 307 25.93 -12.44 8.01
C GLY A 307 26.73 -12.58 9.30
N GLY A 308 27.70 -13.51 9.28
CA GLY A 308 28.75 -13.62 10.31
C GLY A 308 29.88 -12.61 10.13
#